data_AF-A0A3B8S1S8-F1
#
_entry.id   AF-A0A3B8S1S8-F1
#
_cell.length_a   1.000
_cell.length_b   1.000
_cell.length_c   1.000
_cell.angle_alpha   90.00
_cell.angle_beta   90.00
_cell.angle_gamma   90.00
#
_symmetry.space_group_name_H-M   'P 1'
#
loop_
_entity.id
_entity.type
_entity.pdbx_description
1 polymer ?
#
loop_
_entity_poly.entity_id
_entity_poly.type
_entity_poly.pdbx_seq_one_letter_code
_entity_poly.pdbx_strand_id
1 'polypeptide(L)'
;MKRIIFLLAMVVFLSSNIFSQAIPKQINYQGVLKDASGNILTGDFAMTFKIYNDPSGGAALWMEIQPTVAVANGLFSVQLGSINPITTVPFNRIHFLGITVGAESELSPRTLLSPSPYSFMSINILDSTITTSKIVDGAVTGLKIGNN
;
A
#
# COMPACT_ATOMS: atom_id res chain seq x y z
N MET A 1 -0.39 -9.55 -52.11
CA MET A 1 -0.70 -8.28 -51.42
C MET A 1 -1.73 -8.44 -50.30
N LYS A 2 -2.93 -8.98 -50.55
CA LYS A 2 -3.99 -9.16 -49.52
C LYS A 2 -3.57 -10.03 -48.30
N ARG A 3 -2.77 -11.08 -48.52
CA ARG A 3 -2.26 -11.98 -47.46
C ARG A 3 -1.21 -11.33 -46.54
N ILE A 4 -0.38 -10.44 -47.09
CA ILE A 4 0.64 -9.70 -46.34
C ILE A 4 -0.01 -8.64 -45.45
N ILE A 5 -1.05 -7.97 -45.97
CA ILE A 5 -1.86 -7.01 -45.18
C ILE A 5 -2.57 -7.73 -44.02
N PHE A 6 -3.09 -8.94 -44.26
CA PHE A 6 -3.76 -9.73 -43.22
C PHE A 6 -2.79 -10.20 -42.12
N LEU A 7 -1.58 -10.63 -42.50
CA LEU A 7 -0.53 -11.00 -41.56
C LEU A 7 -0.02 -9.80 -40.73
N LEU A 8 0.13 -8.63 -41.35
CA LEU A 8 0.54 -7.41 -40.64
C LEU A 8 -0.53 -6.97 -39.62
N ALA A 9 -1.81 -7.07 -39.97
CA ALA A 9 -2.92 -6.72 -39.08
C ALA A 9 -3.03 -7.68 -37.87
N MET A 10 -2.73 -8.96 -38.06
CA MET A 10 -2.75 -9.96 -36.98
C MET A 10 -1.60 -9.76 -35.98
N VAL A 11 -0.40 -9.38 -36.44
CA VAL A 11 0.75 -9.09 -35.56
C VAL A 11 0.50 -7.85 -34.68
N VAL A 12 -0.17 -6.83 -35.21
CA VAL A 12 -0.52 -5.63 -34.43
C VAL A 12 -1.57 -5.97 -33.36
N PHE A 13 -2.52 -6.86 -33.62
CA PHE A 13 -3.54 -7.28 -32.66
C PHE A 13 -3.01 -8.16 -31.51
N LEU A 14 -1.90 -8.87 -31.71
CA LEU A 14 -1.26 -9.67 -30.65
C LEU A 14 -0.36 -8.84 -29.70
N SER A 15 -0.05 -7.58 -30.04
CA SER A 15 0.85 -6.71 -29.28
C SER A 15 0.17 -5.85 -28.20
N SER A 16 -1.16 -5.85 -28.12
CA SER A 16 -1.90 -5.04 -27.14
C SER A 16 -2.16 -5.78 -25.83
N ASN A 17 -1.10 -6.08 -25.07
CA ASN A 17 -1.23 -6.31 -23.63
C ASN A 17 -0.70 -5.07 -22.91
N ILE A 18 -1.54 -4.04 -22.79
CA ILE A 18 -1.26 -2.94 -21.87
C ILE A 18 -1.53 -3.46 -20.47
N PHE A 19 -0.55 -4.13 -19.87
CA PHE A 19 -0.53 -4.31 -18.43
C PHE A 19 -0.34 -2.92 -17.81
N SER A 20 -1.44 -2.30 -17.40
CA SER A 20 -1.38 -1.21 -16.43
C SER A 20 -0.92 -1.84 -15.11
N GLN A 21 0.40 -1.90 -14.92
CA GLN A 21 0.98 -2.26 -13.63
C GLN A 21 0.69 -1.10 -12.69
N ALA A 22 -0.46 -1.16 -12.02
CA ALA A 22 -0.77 -0.26 -10.93
C ALA A 22 0.39 -0.35 -9.92
N ILE A 23 0.94 0.80 -9.53
CA ILE A 23 2.02 0.85 -8.55
C ILE A 23 1.54 0.11 -7.30
N PRO A 24 2.23 -0.97 -6.86
CA PRO A 24 1.81 -1.72 -5.68
C PRO A 24 1.77 -0.80 -4.48
N LYS A 25 0.58 -0.65 -3.87
CA LYS A 25 0.39 0.12 -2.64
C LYS A 25 0.81 -0.73 -1.46
N GLN A 26 2.10 -0.75 -1.20
CA GLN A 26 2.73 -1.56 -0.16
C GLN A 26 3.42 -0.68 0.88
N ILE A 27 3.44 -1.15 2.13
CA ILE A 27 4.10 -0.45 3.25
C ILE A 27 5.19 -1.37 3.82
N ASN A 28 6.43 -0.89 3.83
CA ASN A 28 7.50 -1.59 4.53
C ASN A 28 7.35 -1.35 6.04
N TYR A 29 7.41 -2.42 6.82
CA TYR A 29 7.35 -2.37 8.28
C TYR A 29 8.45 -3.24 8.89
N GLN A 30 9.11 -2.73 9.91
CA GLN A 30 10.15 -3.43 10.66
C GLN A 30 9.84 -3.38 12.14
N GLY A 31 10.16 -4.45 12.85
CA GLY A 31 9.93 -4.55 14.28
C GLY A 31 10.92 -5.48 14.96
N VAL A 32 10.98 -5.38 16.28
CA VAL A 32 11.74 -6.31 17.13
C VAL A 32 10.77 -7.18 17.91
N LEU A 33 10.83 -8.48 17.69
CA LEU A 33 10.02 -9.47 18.38
C LEU A 33 10.75 -9.98 19.64
N LYS A 34 10.04 -9.88 20.77
CA LYS A 34 10.46 -10.39 22.08
C LYS A 34 9.33 -11.18 22.71
N ASP A 35 9.67 -12.12 23.59
CA ASP A 35 8.68 -12.79 24.44
C ASP A 35 8.28 -11.92 25.65
N ALA A 36 7.32 -12.42 26.45
CA ALA A 36 6.83 -11.75 27.65
C ALA A 36 7.92 -11.58 28.74
N SER A 37 8.99 -12.37 28.70
CA SER A 37 10.14 -12.26 29.61
C SER A 37 11.21 -11.28 29.08
N GLY A 38 11.01 -10.72 27.89
CA GLY A 38 11.93 -9.79 27.24
C GLY A 38 13.04 -10.46 26.41
N ASN A 39 13.01 -11.78 26.26
CA ASN A 39 13.99 -12.50 25.46
C ASN A 39 13.75 -12.25 23.97
N ILE A 40 14.85 -12.09 23.24
CA ILE A 40 14.83 -11.90 21.80
C ILE A 40 14.49 -13.24 21.13
N LEU A 41 13.50 -13.23 20.23
CA LEU A 41 13.10 -14.42 19.48
C LEU A 41 13.83 -14.50 18.13
N THR A 42 14.04 -15.71 17.63
CA THR A 42 14.60 -15.98 16.30
C THR A 42 13.92 -17.22 15.74
N GLY A 43 13.59 -17.20 14.45
CA GLY A 43 12.84 -18.24 13.77
C GLY A 43 11.79 -17.69 12.83
N ASP A 44 11.00 -18.58 12.24
CA ASP A 44 9.90 -18.22 11.36
C ASP A 44 8.58 -18.22 12.13
N PHE A 45 7.82 -17.15 11.99
CA PHE A 45 6.54 -16.99 12.68
C PHE A 45 5.43 -16.64 11.68
N ALA A 46 4.26 -17.24 11.85
CA ALA A 46 3.05 -16.74 11.20
C ALA A 46 2.63 -15.44 11.89
N MET A 47 2.42 -14.37 11.13
CA MET A 47 1.99 -13.08 11.67
C MET A 47 0.75 -12.57 10.94
N THR A 48 -0.21 -12.07 11.71
CA THR A 48 -1.39 -11.38 11.18
C THR A 48 -1.24 -9.89 11.45
N PHE A 49 -1.36 -9.09 10.40
CA PHE A 49 -1.29 -7.64 10.44
C PHE A 49 -2.67 -7.05 10.19
N LYS A 50 -3.06 -6.03 10.97
CA LYS A 50 -4.34 -5.36 10.82
C LYS A 50 -4.17 -3.85 10.93
N ILE A 51 -4.89 -3.09 10.09
CA ILE A 51 -4.91 -1.63 10.14
C ILE A 51 -6.23 -1.15 10.74
N TYR A 52 -6.15 -0.21 11.68
CA TYR A 52 -7.29 0.36 12.40
C TYR A 52 -7.28 1.89 12.37
N ASN A 53 -8.46 2.47 12.60
CA ASN A 53 -8.60 3.91 12.88
C ASN A 53 -8.21 4.28 14.32
N ASP A 54 -8.35 3.34 15.25
CA ASP A 54 -8.27 3.59 16.69
C ASP A 54 -7.12 2.82 17.35
N PRO A 55 -6.51 3.37 18.43
CA PRO A 55 -5.39 2.75 19.12
C PRO A 55 -5.76 1.45 19.85
N SER A 56 -7.05 1.24 20.14
CA SER A 56 -7.61 0.02 20.73
C SER A 56 -9.08 -0.14 20.31
N GLY A 57 -9.60 -1.37 20.35
CA GLY A 57 -10.97 -1.67 19.89
C GLY A 57 -11.14 -1.43 18.39
N GLY A 58 -12.38 -1.16 17.97
CA GLY A 58 -12.71 -0.86 16.56
C GLY A 58 -12.60 -2.05 15.60
N ALA A 59 -13.23 -1.92 14.44
CA ALA A 59 -13.10 -2.90 13.35
C ALA A 59 -11.82 -2.65 12.54
N ALA A 60 -11.16 -3.71 12.11
CA ALA A 60 -10.02 -3.60 11.21
C ALA A 60 -10.50 -3.13 9.82
N LEU A 61 -9.83 -2.14 9.26
CA LEU A 61 -10.06 -1.65 7.90
C LEU A 61 -9.42 -2.56 6.85
N TRP A 62 -8.36 -3.25 7.26
CA TRP A 62 -7.58 -4.14 6.43
C TRP A 62 -6.90 -5.20 7.30
N MET A 63 -6.70 -6.38 6.74
CA MET A 63 -6.03 -7.51 7.39
C MET A 63 -5.20 -8.30 6.38
N GLU A 64 -4.03 -8.74 6.78
CA GLU A 64 -3.20 -9.65 6.01
C GLU A 64 -2.57 -10.70 6.93
N ILE A 65 -2.55 -11.94 6.45
CA ILE A 65 -1.87 -13.04 7.12
C ILE A 65 -0.61 -13.36 6.32
N GLN A 66 0.54 -13.18 6.94
CA GLN A 66 1.83 -13.63 6.41
C GLN A 66 2.20 -14.94 7.12
N PRO A 67 2.13 -16.09 6.43
CA PRO A 67 2.28 -17.40 7.07
C PRO A 67 3.71 -17.67 7.57
N THR A 68 4.70 -16.96 7.03
CA THR A 68 6.12 -17.16 7.34
C THR A 68 6.84 -15.81 7.31
N VAL A 69 7.10 -15.26 8.49
CA VAL A 69 7.93 -14.06 8.70
C VAL A 69 9.21 -14.49 9.39
N ALA A 70 10.34 -14.35 8.69
CA ALA A 70 11.65 -14.64 9.23
C ALA A 70 12.07 -13.56 10.24
N VAL A 71 12.38 -14.00 11.46
CA VAL A 71 12.88 -13.16 12.54
C VAL A 71 14.31 -13.57 12.85
N ALA A 72 15.25 -12.65 12.76
CA ALA A 72 16.66 -12.88 13.05
C ALA A 72 17.15 -11.89 14.11
N ASN A 73 17.66 -12.40 15.25
CA ASN A 73 18.04 -11.58 16.40
C ASN A 73 16.91 -10.61 16.81
N GLY A 74 15.66 -11.10 16.76
CA GLY A 74 14.46 -10.33 17.06
C GLY A 74 14.00 -9.42 15.94
N LEU A 75 14.87 -9.04 15.00
CA LEU A 75 14.49 -8.14 13.92
C LEU A 75 13.75 -8.90 12.82
N PHE A 76 12.65 -8.30 12.36
CA PHE A 76 11.97 -8.72 11.13
C PHE A 76 11.65 -7.52 10.25
N SER A 77 11.49 -7.78 8.96
CA SER A 77 11.06 -6.81 7.96
C SER A 77 10.00 -7.46 7.08
N VAL A 78 8.85 -6.78 6.94
CA VAL A 78 7.73 -7.23 6.11
C VAL A 78 7.27 -6.13 5.18
N GLN A 79 6.63 -6.53 4.10
CA GLN A 79 5.96 -5.64 3.18
C GLN A 79 4.46 -5.87 3.26
N LEU A 80 3.75 -4.97 3.93
CA LEU A 80 2.30 -5.04 4.07
C LEU A 80 1.64 -4.76 2.72
N GLY A 81 0.65 -5.56 2.35
CA GLY A 81 -0.04 -5.44 1.08
C GLY A 81 0.56 -6.30 -0.03
N SER A 82 1.55 -7.16 0.29
CA SER A 82 2.14 -8.09 -0.67
C SER A 82 1.27 -9.33 -0.92
N ILE A 83 0.46 -9.72 0.07
CA ILE A 83 -0.47 -10.86 -0.04
C ILE A 83 -1.90 -10.37 -0.22
N ASN A 84 -2.33 -9.40 0.58
CA ASN A 84 -3.64 -8.76 0.47
C ASN A 84 -3.47 -7.25 0.17
N PRO A 85 -3.58 -6.81 -1.10
CA PRO A 85 -3.35 -5.42 -1.48
C PRO A 85 -4.15 -4.39 -0.67
N ILE A 86 -3.49 -3.30 -0.26
CA ILE A 86 -4.13 -2.22 0.51
C ILE A 86 -4.89 -1.28 -0.45
N THR A 87 -6.14 -1.63 -0.75
CA THR A 87 -6.98 -0.88 -1.71
C THR A 87 -8.02 0.01 -1.04
N THR A 88 -8.48 -0.36 0.16
CA THR A 88 -9.62 0.26 0.84
C THR A 88 -9.24 1.26 1.93
N VAL A 89 -8.00 1.24 2.43
CA VAL A 89 -7.58 2.09 3.54
C VAL A 89 -7.24 3.50 3.04
N PRO A 90 -7.96 4.54 3.47
CA PRO A 90 -7.63 5.91 3.11
C PRO A 90 -6.55 6.45 4.05
N PHE A 91 -5.32 6.66 3.58
CA PHE A 91 -4.23 7.26 4.38
C PHE A 91 -4.36 8.79 4.48
N ASN A 92 -5.54 9.29 4.84
CA ASN A 92 -5.85 10.71 5.02
C ASN A 92 -5.97 11.12 6.49
N ARG A 93 -5.73 10.18 7.41
CA ARG A 93 -5.73 10.38 8.86
C ARG A 93 -4.74 9.42 9.51
N ILE A 94 -4.54 9.57 10.82
CA ILE A 94 -3.73 8.66 11.62
C ILE A 94 -4.36 7.26 11.62
N HIS A 95 -3.53 6.24 11.44
CA HIS A 95 -3.91 4.83 11.53
C HIS A 95 -2.99 4.08 12.50
N PHE A 96 -3.45 2.92 12.95
CA PHE A 96 -2.72 2.06 13.87
C PHE A 96 -2.56 0.65 13.26
N LEU A 97 -1.38 0.07 13.44
CA LEU A 97 -1.05 -1.28 13.06
C LEU A 97 -1.15 -2.20 14.29
N GLY A 98 -2.06 -3.17 14.23
CA GLY A 98 -2.12 -4.30 15.13
C GLY A 98 -1.36 -5.49 14.55
N ILE A 99 -0.71 -6.25 15.43
CA ILE A 99 0.12 -7.40 15.08
C ILE A 99 -0.25 -8.55 16.00
N THR A 100 -0.55 -9.71 15.42
CA THR A 100 -0.73 -10.98 16.12
C THR A 100 0.33 -11.94 15.65
N VAL A 101 1.00 -12.63 16.58
CA VAL A 101 2.03 -13.63 16.28
C VAL A 101 1.48 -15.01 16.61
N GLY A 102 1.45 -15.92 15.63
CA GLY A 102 0.85 -17.24 15.77
C GLY A 102 -0.64 -17.18 16.09
N ALA A 103 -1.06 -17.94 17.12
CA ALA A 103 -2.43 -18.01 17.62
C ALA A 103 -2.67 -17.20 18.90
N GLU A 104 -1.70 -16.36 19.28
CA GLU A 104 -1.76 -15.55 20.50
C GLU A 104 -2.72 -14.37 20.37
N SER A 105 -2.93 -13.64 21.47
CA SER A 105 -3.66 -12.36 21.44
C SER A 105 -2.93 -11.31 20.59
N GLU A 106 -3.67 -10.36 20.01
CA GLU A 106 -3.10 -9.18 19.36
C GLU A 106 -2.24 -8.40 20.37
N LEU A 107 -1.04 -7.98 19.94
CA LEU A 107 -0.10 -7.23 20.75
C LEU A 107 -0.67 -5.83 21.06
N SER A 108 -0.46 -5.39 22.31
CA SER A 108 -0.86 -4.07 22.80
C SER A 108 0.34 -3.36 23.42
N PRO A 109 0.53 -2.04 23.19
CA PRO A 109 -0.31 -1.16 22.36
C PRO A 109 -0.09 -1.37 20.86
N ARG A 110 -1.09 -0.97 20.04
CA ARG A 110 -0.94 -0.93 18.58
C ARG A 110 0.11 0.09 18.16
N THR A 111 0.82 -0.18 17.08
CA THR A 111 1.85 0.74 16.57
C THR A 111 1.20 1.88 15.78
N LEU A 112 1.55 3.12 16.09
CA LEU A 112 1.13 4.29 15.32
C LEU A 112 1.78 4.29 13.93
N LEU A 113 0.97 4.35 12.86
CA LEU A 113 1.49 4.54 11.50
C LEU A 113 1.70 6.03 11.24
N SER A 114 2.95 6.46 11.41
CA SER A 114 3.35 7.87 11.20
C SER A 114 3.80 8.11 9.76
N PRO A 115 3.47 9.28 9.18
CA PRO A 115 4.01 9.71 7.89
C PRO A 115 5.53 9.90 7.94
N SER A 116 6.21 9.64 6.83
CA SER A 116 7.63 9.97 6.68
C SER A 116 7.81 11.48 6.43
N PRO A 117 8.92 12.12 6.85
CA PRO A 117 9.09 13.56 6.65
C PRO A 117 8.95 14.02 5.20
N TYR A 118 9.45 13.24 4.24
CA TYR A 118 9.30 13.55 2.81
C TYR A 118 7.84 13.49 2.33
N SER A 119 6.97 12.73 2.98
CA SER A 119 5.55 12.64 2.61
C SER A 119 4.75 13.89 2.96
N PHE A 120 5.27 14.80 3.80
CA PHE A 120 4.59 16.07 4.11
C PHE A 120 4.41 16.97 2.88
N MET A 121 5.33 16.89 1.91
CA MET A 121 5.20 17.62 0.65
C MET A 121 4.06 17.09 -0.24
N SER A 122 3.57 15.88 0.02
CA SER A 122 2.41 15.31 -0.69
C SER A 122 1.06 15.77 -0.13
N ILE A 123 1.05 16.42 1.05
CA ILE A 123 -0.18 16.93 1.68
C ILE A 123 -0.71 18.15 0.92
N ASN A 124 0.19 18.98 0.40
CA ASN A 124 -0.16 20.20 -0.33
C ASN A 124 0.36 20.13 -1.75
N ILE A 125 -0.49 20.46 -2.72
CA ILE A 125 -0.01 20.81 -4.05
C ILE A 125 0.55 22.22 -3.94
N LEU A 126 1.85 22.41 -4.15
CA LEU A 126 2.45 23.74 -4.12
C LEU A 126 1.83 24.63 -5.21
N ASP A 127 1.68 25.91 -4.93
CA ASP A 127 1.23 26.89 -5.90
C ASP A 127 2.05 26.80 -7.20
N SER A 128 1.39 26.97 -8.34
CA SER A 128 2.00 26.85 -9.68
C SER A 128 2.54 25.46 -10.05
N THR A 129 2.34 24.42 -9.22
CA THR A 129 2.78 23.04 -9.56
C THR A 129 1.95 22.44 -10.69
N ILE A 130 0.67 22.78 -10.79
CA ILE A 130 -0.20 22.32 -11.88
C ILE A 130 -0.03 23.27 -13.07
N THR A 131 0.95 22.96 -13.91
CA THR A 131 1.23 23.69 -15.15
C THR A 131 0.34 23.19 -16.30
N THR A 132 0.24 23.95 -17.39
CA THR A 132 -0.50 23.55 -18.60
C THR A 132 -0.08 22.17 -19.11
N SER A 133 1.22 21.85 -19.11
CA SER A 133 1.74 20.53 -19.49
C SER A 133 1.23 19.36 -18.64
N LYS A 134 0.76 19.60 -17.42
CA LYS A 134 0.20 18.55 -16.54
C LYS A 134 -1.32 18.41 -16.71
N ILE A 135 -1.94 19.31 -17.46
CA ILE A 135 -3.36 19.29 -17.79
C ILE A 135 -3.48 18.77 -19.22
N VAL A 136 -4.17 17.64 -19.40
CA VAL A 136 -4.44 17.10 -20.75
C VAL A 136 -5.31 18.07 -21.54
N ASP A 137 -5.06 18.22 -22.84
CA ASP A 137 -5.86 19.07 -23.72
C ASP A 137 -7.35 18.71 -23.63
N GLY A 138 -8.20 19.73 -23.45
CA GLY A 138 -9.64 19.55 -23.26
C GLY A 138 -10.05 19.01 -21.88
N ALA A 139 -9.11 18.79 -20.94
CA ALA A 139 -9.45 18.34 -19.59
C ALA A 139 -10.24 19.38 -18.79
N VAL A 140 -10.09 20.67 -19.08
CA VAL A 140 -10.94 21.75 -18.52
C VAL A 140 -12.03 22.06 -19.54
N THR A 141 -13.27 21.67 -19.23
CA THR A 141 -14.45 21.92 -20.07
C THR A 141 -15.32 23.01 -19.45
N GLY A 142 -16.25 23.60 -20.23
CA GLY A 142 -17.17 24.61 -19.72
C GLY A 142 -18.03 24.14 -18.53
N LEU A 143 -18.27 22.83 -18.38
CA LEU A 143 -18.95 22.25 -17.22
C LEU A 143 -18.09 22.27 -15.94
N LYS A 144 -16.76 22.35 -16.07
CA LYS A 144 -15.80 22.35 -14.97
C LYS A 144 -15.44 23.77 -14.51
N ILE A 145 -15.87 24.78 -15.27
CA ILE A 145 -15.71 26.19 -14.94
C ILE A 145 -17.07 26.66 -14.40
N GLY A 146 -17.11 27.15 -13.17
CA GLY A 146 -18.34 27.70 -12.61
C GLY A 146 -18.83 28.89 -13.43
N ASN A 147 -20.13 28.98 -13.68
CA ASN A 147 -20.73 30.20 -14.22
C ASN A 147 -20.59 31.28 -13.14
N ASN A 148 -19.76 32.30 -13.38
CA ASN A 148 -19.81 33.55 -12.64
C ASN A 148 -20.97 34.40 -13.16
#